data_AF-A0A9D1LSZ3-F1
#
_entry.id   AF-A0A9D1LSZ3-F1
#
_cell.length_a   1.000
_cell.length_b   1.000
_cell.length_c   1.000
_cell.angle_alpha   90.00
_cell.angle_beta   90.00
_cell.angle_gamma   90.00
#
_symmetry.space_group_name_H-M   'P 1'
#
loop_
_entity.id
_entity.type
_entity.pdbx_description
1 polymer ?
#
loop_
_entity_poly.entity_id
_entity_poly.type
_entity_poly.pdbx_seq_one_letter_code
_entity_poly.pdbx_strand_id
1 'polypeptide(L)'
;MNGIRLMTIITKREYESAYVEFLKKDGLTAIFGTPCQGTAGMNVLNLLGLEQTEKALMVAMAERRLAEKLMSRMVSQLGIDMPGNGIALTIPVSSIGGASCMKYLMENQNIIIGGVANMDERPVFPYDMIVAITERGCVDMVMDAARTAGARGGTILHAKGTGTEFTARFFGVSIASEKDILLIVAAHDDKDAIMRAIMEKAGIRSAAHTAMISLPVESVVGLTSIMHQSDE
;
A
#
# COMPACT_ATOMS: atom_id res chain seq x y z
N MET A 1 -16.43 -14.50 1.90
CA MET A 1 -16.82 -13.29 2.65
C MET A 1 -16.48 -12.10 1.78
N ASN A 2 -17.45 -11.40 1.18
CA ASN A 2 -17.20 -10.38 0.14
C ASN A 2 -17.43 -8.93 0.62
N GLY A 3 -17.40 -8.69 1.94
CA GLY A 3 -17.82 -7.43 2.54
C GLY A 3 -16.80 -6.74 3.41
N ILE A 4 -15.55 -7.21 3.46
CA ILE A 4 -14.50 -6.65 4.32
C ILE A 4 -13.35 -6.13 3.45
N ARG A 5 -12.86 -4.95 3.82
CA ARG A 5 -11.73 -4.28 3.19
C ARG A 5 -10.62 -4.04 4.17
N LEU A 6 -9.41 -4.26 3.70
CA LEU A 6 -8.21 -3.69 4.27
C LEU A 6 -8.08 -2.28 3.69
N MET A 7 -8.35 -1.27 4.50
CA MET A 7 -8.03 0.11 4.15
C MET A 7 -6.55 0.34 4.39
N THR A 8 -5.85 0.89 3.41
CA THR A 8 -4.47 1.35 3.55
C THR A 8 -4.43 2.82 3.23
N ILE A 9 -3.93 3.63 4.16
CA ILE A 9 -3.88 5.09 4.06
C ILE A 9 -2.43 5.51 4.28
N ILE A 10 -1.90 6.29 3.35
CA ILE A 10 -0.55 6.84 3.42
C ILE A 10 -0.68 8.35 3.38
N THR A 11 -0.25 9.03 4.44
CA THR A 11 -0.37 10.49 4.58
C THR A 11 0.92 11.09 5.11
N LYS A 12 1.04 12.41 5.12
CA LYS A 12 2.17 13.08 5.80
C LYS A 12 2.15 12.73 7.28
N ARG A 13 3.33 12.50 7.88
CA ARG A 13 3.45 12.09 9.29
C ARG A 13 2.74 13.05 10.25
N GLU A 14 2.78 14.35 9.98
CA GLU A 14 2.11 15.39 10.76
C GLU A 14 0.58 15.27 10.81
N TYR A 15 -0.05 14.57 9.85
CA TYR A 15 -1.51 14.37 9.81
C TYR A 15 -1.97 13.05 10.43
N GLU A 16 -1.05 12.16 10.84
CA GLU A 16 -1.38 10.83 11.34
C GLU A 16 -2.43 10.86 12.45
N SER A 17 -2.23 11.69 13.48
CA SER A 17 -3.17 11.82 14.60
C SER A 17 -4.58 12.25 14.16
N ALA A 18 -4.68 13.17 13.21
CA ALA A 18 -5.96 13.65 12.69
C ALA A 18 -6.71 12.55 11.93
N TYR A 19 -5.99 11.75 11.13
CA TYR A 19 -6.55 10.59 10.44
C TYR A 19 -7.00 9.51 11.43
N VAL A 20 -6.20 9.21 12.45
CA VAL A 20 -6.58 8.23 13.48
C VAL A 20 -7.85 8.66 14.21
N GLU A 21 -7.96 9.94 14.59
CA GLU A 21 -9.18 10.46 15.24
C GLU A 21 -10.39 10.41 14.30
N PHE A 22 -10.21 10.78 13.03
CA PHE A 22 -11.24 10.70 12.01
C PHE A 22 -11.76 9.27 11.82
N LEU A 23 -10.88 8.28 11.70
CA LEU A 23 -11.27 6.87 11.53
C LEU A 23 -11.99 6.33 12.78
N LYS A 24 -11.51 6.68 13.98
CA LYS A 24 -12.14 6.28 15.25
C LYS A 24 -13.55 6.83 15.41
N LYS A 25 -13.81 8.07 14.98
CA LYS A 25 -15.15 8.69 15.00
C LYS A 25 -16.19 7.92 14.20
N ASP A 26 -15.75 7.15 13.21
CA ASP A 26 -16.61 6.32 12.35
C ASP A 26 -16.61 4.83 12.70
N GLY A 27 -16.03 4.46 13.84
CA GLY A 27 -16.11 3.10 14.38
C GLY A 27 -14.92 2.20 14.05
N LEU A 28 -13.86 2.69 13.42
CA LEU A 28 -12.62 1.91 13.27
C LEU A 28 -11.81 2.00 14.56
N THR A 29 -11.75 0.90 15.31
CA THR A 29 -11.03 0.83 16.60
C THR A 29 -9.61 0.28 16.45
N ALA A 30 -9.41 -0.74 15.62
CA ALA A 30 -8.11 -1.36 15.35
C ALA A 30 -7.44 -0.70 14.13
N ILE A 31 -6.60 0.30 14.39
CA ILE A 31 -5.80 1.02 13.39
C ILE A 31 -4.33 0.77 13.69
N PHE A 32 -3.58 0.29 12.70
CA PHE A 32 -2.17 -0.04 12.82
C PHE A 32 -1.34 0.92 11.99
N GLY A 33 -0.36 1.58 12.62
CA GLY A 33 0.50 2.58 11.98
C GLY A 33 1.95 2.11 11.86
N THR A 34 2.63 2.54 10.80
CA THR A 34 4.08 2.43 10.67
C THR A 34 4.64 3.64 9.90
N PRO A 35 5.83 4.15 10.27
CA PRO A 35 6.51 5.16 9.47
C PRO A 35 6.88 4.59 8.10
N CYS A 36 6.84 5.46 7.09
CA CYS A 36 7.20 5.14 5.71
C CYS A 36 7.73 6.39 4.99
N GLN A 37 8.25 6.22 3.77
CA GLN A 37 8.76 7.31 2.95
C GLN A 37 8.12 7.30 1.56
N GLY A 38 7.97 8.47 0.93
CA GLY A 38 7.46 8.57 -0.43
C GLY A 38 8.58 8.69 -1.46
N THR A 39 8.41 8.08 -2.63
CA THR A 39 9.42 8.15 -3.72
C THR A 39 9.16 9.26 -4.74
N ALA A 40 8.04 9.97 -4.62
CA ALA A 40 7.70 11.07 -5.51
C ALA A 40 8.63 12.28 -5.23
N GLY A 41 9.31 12.78 -6.27
CA GLY A 41 10.22 13.93 -6.15
C GLY A 41 11.60 13.60 -5.55
N MET A 42 11.90 12.33 -5.26
CA MET A 42 13.15 11.90 -4.62
C MET A 42 14.41 12.35 -5.39
N ASN A 43 14.40 12.33 -6.73
CA ASN A 43 15.52 12.80 -7.56
C ASN A 43 15.81 14.29 -7.34
N VAL A 44 14.76 15.12 -7.21
CA VAL A 44 14.90 16.56 -6.97
C VAL A 44 15.35 16.83 -5.55
N LEU A 45 14.81 16.11 -4.56
CA LEU A 45 15.20 16.24 -3.17
C LEU A 45 16.69 15.87 -2.97
N ASN A 46 17.13 14.76 -3.57
CA ASN A 46 18.53 14.34 -3.53
C ASN A 46 19.47 15.38 -4.18
N LEU A 47 19.07 15.98 -5.30
CA LEU A 47 19.84 17.05 -5.96
C LEU A 47 19.98 18.29 -5.07
N LEU A 48 18.91 18.62 -4.33
CA LEU A 48 18.86 19.78 -3.43
C LEU A 48 19.44 19.49 -2.04
N GLY A 49 19.88 18.25 -1.77
CA GLY A 49 20.34 17.83 -0.44
C GLY A 49 19.24 17.86 0.63
N LEU A 50 17.97 17.77 0.22
CA LEU A 50 16.82 17.76 1.12
C LEU A 50 16.44 16.33 1.51
N GLU A 51 16.02 16.15 2.76
CA GLU A 51 15.50 14.87 3.22
C GLU A 51 14.12 14.57 2.63
N GLN A 52 13.81 13.28 2.49
CA GLN A 52 12.50 12.82 2.07
C GLN A 52 11.45 13.15 3.13
N THR A 53 10.27 13.57 2.70
CA THR A 53 9.15 13.78 3.62
C THR A 53 8.75 12.46 4.26
N GLU A 54 8.85 12.38 5.59
CA GLU A 54 8.34 11.25 6.34
C GLU A 54 6.82 11.17 6.21
N LYS A 55 6.34 9.95 5.95
CA LYS A 55 4.93 9.62 5.83
C LYS A 55 4.55 8.60 6.90
N ALA A 56 3.25 8.50 7.16
CA ALA A 56 2.68 7.45 7.99
C ALA A 56 1.79 6.57 7.12
N LEU A 57 2.02 5.26 7.19
CA LEU A 57 1.13 4.25 6.64
C LEU A 57 0.24 3.73 7.76
N MET A 58 -1.07 3.81 7.55
CA MET A 58 -2.10 3.31 8.46
C MET A 58 -2.90 2.22 7.76
N VAL A 59 -3.20 1.16 8.50
CA VAL A 59 -4.00 0.03 8.03
C VAL A 59 -5.12 -0.25 9.01
N ALA A 60 -6.34 -0.43 8.49
CA ALA A 60 -7.50 -0.78 9.28
C ALA A 60 -8.45 -1.68 8.50
N MET A 61 -9.17 -2.55 9.21
CA MET A 61 -10.24 -3.36 8.62
C MET A 61 -11.55 -2.57 8.65
N ALA A 62 -12.28 -2.56 7.54
CA ALA A 62 -13.57 -1.90 7.43
C ALA A 62 -14.57 -2.77 6.68
N GLU A 63 -15.84 -2.73 7.08
CA GLU A 63 -16.93 -3.20 6.24
C GLU A 63 -16.98 -2.36 4.94
N ARG A 64 -17.36 -2.98 3.82
CA ARG A 64 -17.32 -2.38 2.48
C ARG A 64 -17.99 -1.00 2.40
N ARG A 65 -19.23 -0.86 2.88
CA ARG A 65 -19.96 0.42 2.83
C ARG A 65 -19.33 1.46 3.74
N LEU A 66 -18.84 1.04 4.90
CA LEU A 66 -18.09 1.94 5.79
C LEU A 66 -16.81 2.42 5.11
N ALA A 67 -16.06 1.54 4.44
CA ALA A 67 -14.87 1.90 3.68
C ALA A 67 -15.19 2.91 2.57
N GLU A 68 -16.26 2.69 1.78
CA GLU A 68 -16.73 3.60 0.72
C GLU A 68 -17.09 4.99 1.29
N LYS A 69 -17.80 5.03 2.42
CA LYS A 69 -18.13 6.27 3.14
C LYS A 69 -16.87 7.00 3.62
N LEU A 70 -15.92 6.28 4.22
CA LEU A 70 -14.68 6.84 4.72
C LEU A 70 -13.81 7.41 3.61
N MET A 71 -13.68 6.72 2.48
CA MET A 71 -12.95 7.19 1.29
C MET A 71 -13.50 8.54 0.80
N SER A 72 -14.82 8.65 0.65
CA SER A 72 -15.49 9.90 0.23
C SER A 72 -15.31 11.04 1.24
N ARG A 73 -15.24 10.72 2.53
CA ARG A 73 -15.02 11.70 3.59
C ARG A 73 -13.58 12.12 3.76
N MET A 74 -12.61 11.25 3.48
CA MET A 74 -11.19 11.64 3.45
C MET A 74 -10.95 12.68 2.35
N VAL A 75 -11.63 12.57 1.21
CA VAL A 75 -11.63 13.60 0.16
C VAL A 75 -12.26 14.90 0.68
N SER A 76 -13.53 14.85 1.09
CA SER A 76 -14.28 16.08 1.43
C SER A 76 -13.87 16.77 2.74
N GLN A 77 -13.28 16.06 3.71
CA GLN A 77 -12.96 16.60 5.04
C GLN A 77 -11.46 16.72 5.32
N LEU A 78 -10.64 15.85 4.72
CA LEU A 78 -9.18 15.83 4.96
C LEU A 78 -8.38 16.26 3.71
N GLY A 79 -9.04 16.47 2.57
CA GLY A 79 -8.39 16.91 1.33
C GLY A 79 -7.30 15.95 0.87
N ILE A 80 -7.52 14.63 1.00
CA ILE A 80 -6.51 13.62 0.64
C ILE A 80 -6.19 13.61 -0.86
N ASP A 81 -7.12 14.08 -1.69
CA ASP A 81 -7.01 14.24 -3.14
C ASP A 81 -6.14 15.44 -3.57
N MET A 82 -5.80 16.33 -2.62
CA MET A 82 -4.89 17.43 -2.89
C MET A 82 -3.45 16.92 -3.10
N PRO A 83 -2.70 17.48 -4.06
CA PRO A 83 -1.34 17.05 -4.35
C PRO A 83 -0.44 17.01 -3.10
N GLY A 84 0.11 15.82 -2.82
CA GLY A 84 1.05 15.61 -1.73
C GLY A 84 0.42 15.37 -0.35
N ASN A 85 -0.92 15.36 -0.21
CA ASN A 85 -1.57 15.12 1.08
C ASN A 85 -1.65 13.64 1.45
N GLY A 86 -1.77 12.74 0.48
CA GLY A 86 -1.73 11.31 0.76
C GLY A 86 -2.37 10.48 -0.33
N ILE A 87 -2.46 9.18 -0.07
CA ILE A 87 -3.23 8.22 -0.86
C ILE A 87 -4.00 7.32 0.10
N ALA A 88 -5.20 6.93 -0.26
CA ALA A 88 -5.92 5.87 0.44
C ALA A 88 -6.45 4.86 -0.57
N LEU A 89 -6.43 3.59 -0.19
CA LEU A 89 -6.87 2.49 -1.04
C LEU A 89 -7.59 1.41 -0.23
N THR A 90 -8.37 0.59 -0.92
CA THR A 90 -9.04 -0.57 -0.31
C THR A 90 -8.69 -1.87 -1.03
N ILE A 91 -8.35 -2.89 -0.26
CA ILE A 91 -8.03 -4.24 -0.75
C ILE A 91 -9.07 -5.22 -0.18
N PRO A 92 -9.70 -6.08 -0.98
CA PRO A 92 -10.65 -7.07 -0.49
C PRO A 92 -9.96 -8.11 0.41
N VAL A 93 -10.60 -8.42 1.55
CA VAL A 93 -10.11 -9.45 2.48
C VAL A 93 -10.96 -10.71 2.33
N SER A 94 -10.31 -11.83 1.99
CA SER A 94 -10.99 -13.11 1.75
C SER A 94 -11.58 -13.73 3.02
N SER A 95 -10.87 -13.61 4.15
CA SER A 95 -11.19 -14.28 5.40
C SER A 95 -10.49 -13.64 6.59
N ILE A 96 -11.11 -13.76 7.78
CA ILE A 96 -10.49 -13.42 9.08
C ILE A 96 -10.49 -14.68 9.95
N GLY A 97 -9.37 -14.94 10.63
CA GLY A 97 -9.16 -16.14 11.44
C GLY A 97 -9.98 -16.15 12.73
N GLY A 98 -11.21 -16.67 12.68
CA GLY A 98 -12.05 -16.87 13.86
C GLY A 98 -12.75 -15.62 14.38
N ALA A 99 -13.77 -15.84 15.21
CA ALA A 99 -14.66 -14.78 15.69
C ALA A 99 -13.94 -13.77 16.61
N SER A 100 -12.95 -14.21 17.40
CA SER A 100 -12.20 -13.31 18.28
C SER A 100 -11.36 -12.30 17.51
N CYS A 101 -10.68 -12.72 16.44
CA CYS A 101 -9.95 -11.80 15.56
C CYS A 101 -10.91 -10.87 14.81
N MET A 102 -12.04 -11.39 14.33
CA MET A 102 -13.09 -10.59 13.71
C MET A 102 -13.56 -9.48 14.66
N LYS A 103 -13.90 -9.83 15.91
CA LYS A 103 -14.34 -8.87 16.92
C LYS A 103 -13.27 -7.82 17.21
N TYR A 104 -12.01 -8.23 17.35
CA TYR A 104 -10.92 -7.29 17.61
C TYR A 104 -10.70 -6.31 16.45
N LEU A 105 -10.70 -6.79 15.21
CA LEU A 105 -10.38 -5.98 14.03
C LEU A 105 -11.56 -5.10 13.58
N MET A 106 -12.80 -5.53 13.82
CA MET A 106 -14.01 -4.90 13.29
C MET A 106 -15.00 -4.49 14.37
N GLU A 107 -14.52 -4.26 15.60
CA GLU A 107 -15.37 -3.81 16.71
C GLU A 107 -16.12 -2.52 16.33
N ASN A 108 -17.38 -2.40 16.77
CA ASN A 108 -18.26 -1.26 16.46
C ASN A 108 -18.65 -1.07 14.99
N GLN A 109 -18.43 -2.07 14.14
CA GLN A 109 -18.84 -2.04 12.73
C GLN A 109 -20.08 -2.91 12.50
N ASN A 110 -21.02 -2.42 11.69
CA ASN A 110 -22.21 -3.18 11.31
C ASN A 110 -21.86 -4.17 10.19
N ILE A 111 -21.42 -5.37 10.57
CA ILE A 111 -21.06 -6.43 9.62
C ILE A 111 -22.33 -7.14 9.14
N ILE A 112 -22.66 -6.98 7.86
CA ILE A 112 -23.72 -7.76 7.22
C ILE A 112 -23.16 -9.13 6.87
N ILE A 113 -23.32 -10.10 7.77
CA ILE A 113 -22.96 -11.50 7.53
C ILE A 113 -24.08 -12.14 6.70
N GLY A 114 -23.77 -12.63 5.50
CA GLY A 114 -24.71 -13.43 4.71
C GLY A 114 -25.37 -12.75 3.51
N GLY A 115 -24.84 -11.63 3.03
CA GLY A 115 -25.20 -11.14 1.69
C GLY A 115 -24.73 -12.15 0.65
N VAL A 116 -25.66 -12.91 0.05
CA VAL A 116 -25.42 -13.65 -1.18
C VAL A 116 -25.15 -12.59 -2.25
N ALA A 117 -23.89 -12.24 -2.47
CA ALA A 117 -23.53 -11.55 -3.70
C ALA A 117 -23.85 -12.54 -4.82
N ASN A 118 -24.82 -12.20 -5.68
CA ASN A 118 -25.09 -12.96 -6.89
C ASN A 118 -23.74 -13.18 -7.60
N MET A 119 -23.36 -14.44 -7.68
CA MET A 119 -22.00 -14.87 -7.95
C MET A 119 -21.87 -15.18 -9.44
N ASP A 120 -22.15 -14.19 -10.29
CA ASP A 120 -22.04 -14.35 -11.75
C ASP A 120 -20.96 -13.48 -12.38
N GLU A 121 -20.42 -12.48 -11.67
CA GLU A 121 -19.36 -11.62 -12.19
C GLU A 121 -18.12 -11.66 -11.29
N ARG A 122 -16.96 -11.98 -11.89
CA ARG A 122 -15.67 -11.78 -11.22
C ARG A 122 -15.49 -10.27 -11.03
N PRO A 123 -15.26 -9.78 -9.80
CA PRO A 123 -15.03 -8.37 -9.57
C PRO A 123 -13.81 -7.92 -10.38
N VAL A 124 -13.99 -6.93 -11.24
CA VAL A 124 -12.92 -6.26 -11.98
C VAL A 124 -12.33 -5.20 -11.06
N PHE A 125 -11.04 -5.30 -10.78
CA PHE A 125 -10.32 -4.34 -9.95
C PHE A 125 -9.57 -3.36 -10.86
N PRO A 126 -9.90 -2.05 -10.83
CA PRO A 126 -9.31 -1.08 -11.76
C PRO A 126 -7.84 -0.77 -11.46
N TYR A 127 -7.36 -1.12 -10.27
CA TYR A 127 -6.00 -0.86 -9.81
C TYR A 127 -5.37 -2.09 -9.18
N ASP A 128 -4.05 -2.08 -9.14
CA ASP A 128 -3.23 -3.03 -8.41
C ASP A 128 -2.24 -2.31 -7.50
N MET A 129 -2.00 -2.91 -6.33
CA MET A 129 -0.86 -2.56 -5.48
C MET A 129 0.23 -3.60 -5.69
N ILE A 130 1.29 -3.21 -6.38
CA ILE A 130 2.52 -3.99 -6.51
C ILE A 130 3.31 -3.82 -5.20
N VAL A 131 3.61 -4.95 -4.56
CA VAL A 131 4.47 -5.03 -3.38
C VAL A 131 5.81 -5.60 -3.81
N ALA A 132 6.85 -4.77 -3.84
CA ALA A 132 8.20 -5.17 -4.21
C ALA A 132 9.10 -5.22 -2.97
N ILE A 133 9.70 -6.38 -2.70
CA ILE A 133 10.60 -6.61 -1.57
C ILE A 133 12.01 -6.68 -2.13
N THR A 134 12.86 -5.72 -1.79
CA THR A 134 14.21 -5.56 -2.34
C THR A 134 15.27 -5.48 -1.24
N GLU A 135 16.54 -5.71 -1.59
CA GLU A 135 17.66 -5.36 -0.73
C GLU A 135 17.64 -3.87 -0.37
N ARG A 136 18.04 -3.56 0.87
CA ARG A 136 18.12 -2.17 1.34
C ARG A 136 19.07 -1.36 0.46
N GLY A 137 18.65 -0.14 0.11
CA GLY A 137 19.42 0.77 -0.75
C GLY A 137 19.26 0.53 -2.25
N CYS A 138 18.47 -0.47 -2.67
CA CYS A 138 18.17 -0.71 -4.08
C CYS A 138 16.82 -0.10 -4.55
N VAL A 139 16.20 0.74 -3.70
CA VAL A 139 14.93 1.43 -4.01
C VAL A 139 14.99 2.22 -5.31
N ASP A 140 16.09 2.95 -5.55
CA ASP A 140 16.27 3.75 -6.77
C ASP A 140 16.26 2.88 -8.02
N MET A 141 16.97 1.75 -7.97
CA MET A 141 17.02 0.79 -9.08
C MET A 141 15.63 0.25 -9.43
N VAL A 142 14.84 -0.10 -8.41
CA VAL A 142 13.47 -0.59 -8.57
C VAL A 142 12.56 0.51 -9.11
N MET A 143 12.61 1.70 -8.53
CA MET A 143 11.73 2.80 -8.92
C MET A 143 12.07 3.38 -10.30
N ASP A 144 13.34 3.42 -10.70
CA ASP A 144 13.73 3.86 -12.04
C ASP A 144 13.24 2.86 -13.09
N ALA A 145 13.34 1.56 -12.83
CA ALA A 145 12.76 0.54 -13.68
C ALA A 145 11.23 0.70 -13.80
N ALA A 146 10.55 0.86 -12.67
CA ALA A 146 9.11 1.05 -12.62
C ALA A 146 8.66 2.31 -13.37
N ARG A 147 9.36 3.43 -13.18
CA ARG A 147 9.07 4.73 -13.84
C ARG A 147 9.24 4.65 -15.35
N THR A 148 10.22 3.88 -15.85
CA THR A 148 10.35 3.68 -17.31
C THR A 148 9.15 2.95 -17.94
N ALA A 149 8.35 2.26 -17.13
CA ALA A 149 7.12 1.58 -17.53
C ALA A 149 5.84 2.29 -17.06
N GLY A 150 5.93 3.58 -16.66
CA GLY A 150 4.76 4.40 -16.32
C GLY A 150 4.41 4.51 -14.84
N ALA A 151 5.14 3.84 -13.94
CA ALA A 151 4.90 4.00 -12.50
C ALA A 151 5.20 5.44 -12.06
N ARG A 152 4.28 6.06 -11.32
CA ARG A 152 4.37 7.48 -10.97
C ARG A 152 5.07 7.74 -9.63
N GLY A 153 5.14 6.72 -8.79
CA GLY A 153 5.74 6.79 -7.47
C GLY A 153 5.40 5.54 -6.66
N GLY A 154 5.81 5.56 -5.40
CA GLY A 154 5.62 4.47 -4.47
C GLY A 154 5.86 4.93 -3.04
N THR A 155 5.61 4.01 -2.11
CA THR A 155 5.85 4.18 -0.68
C THR A 155 6.82 3.13 -0.20
N ILE A 156 7.86 3.54 0.53
CA ILE A 156 8.92 2.69 1.06
C ILE A 156 8.64 2.40 2.53
N LEU A 157 8.73 1.13 2.90
CA LEU A 157 8.72 0.63 4.26
C LEU A 157 10.05 -0.07 4.53
N HIS A 158 10.75 0.33 5.59
CA HIS A 158 11.93 -0.41 6.04
C HIS A 158 11.49 -1.71 6.73
N ALA A 159 12.13 -2.81 6.35
CA ALA A 159 11.78 -4.15 6.80
C ALA A 159 13.02 -4.97 7.13
N LYS A 160 12.79 -6.15 7.70
CA LYS A 160 13.82 -7.18 7.90
C LYS A 160 13.35 -8.47 7.25
N GLY A 161 14.24 -9.12 6.50
CA GLY A 161 13.98 -10.36 5.79
C GLY A 161 15.00 -11.44 6.14
N THR A 162 14.63 -12.69 5.86
CA THR A 162 15.48 -13.88 6.15
C THR A 162 15.70 -14.74 4.90
N GLY A 163 15.24 -14.30 3.72
CA GLY A 163 15.15 -15.08 2.49
C GLY A 163 16.42 -15.21 1.65
N THR A 164 17.54 -14.61 2.08
CA THR A 164 18.85 -14.85 1.43
C THR A 164 19.52 -16.05 2.09
N GLU A 165 19.77 -17.12 1.33
CA GLU A 165 20.40 -18.39 1.76
C GLU A 165 21.79 -18.25 2.42
N PHE A 166 22.31 -17.04 2.57
CA PHE A 166 23.40 -16.78 3.51
C PHE A 166 22.83 -16.39 4.87
N THR A 167 22.35 -17.39 5.62
CA THR A 167 22.51 -17.34 7.07
C THR A 167 24.02 -17.28 7.35
N ALA A 168 24.60 -16.09 7.30
CA ALA A 168 25.85 -15.81 7.99
C ALA A 168 25.54 -16.02 9.48
N ARG A 169 25.71 -17.26 9.94
CA ARG A 169 25.63 -17.62 11.34
C ARG A 169 26.83 -16.97 12.04
N PHE A 170 26.69 -15.70 12.43
CA PHE A 170 27.52 -15.18 13.50
C PHE A 170 26.97 -15.75 14.81
N PHE A 171 27.74 -16.63 15.45
CA PHE A 171 27.42 -17.18 16.78
C PHE A 171 26.04 -17.86 16.93
N GLY A 172 25.60 -18.64 15.94
CA GLY A 172 24.36 -19.42 16.06
C GLY A 172 23.06 -18.60 16.01
N VAL A 173 23.13 -17.30 15.70
CA VAL A 173 21.97 -16.42 15.49
C VAL A 173 21.80 -16.19 13.99
N SER A 174 20.59 -16.39 13.47
CA SER A 174 20.25 -15.98 12.10
C SER A 174 20.14 -14.46 12.03
N ILE A 175 21.04 -13.80 11.30
CA ILE A 175 20.95 -12.36 11.05
C ILE A 175 19.82 -12.14 10.03
N ALA A 176 18.78 -11.42 10.42
CA ALA A 176 17.80 -10.91 9.47
C ALA A 176 18.45 -9.73 8.71
N SER A 177 18.48 -9.82 7.38
CA SER A 177 18.98 -8.74 6.52
C SER A 177 17.96 -7.61 6.45
N GLU A 178 18.44 -6.37 6.45
CA GLU A 178 17.56 -5.23 6.23
C GLU A 178 17.08 -5.22 4.78
N LYS A 179 15.80 -4.97 4.60
CA LYS A 179 15.11 -4.94 3.31
C LYS A 179 14.32 -3.65 3.20
N ASP A 180 14.00 -3.27 1.97
CA ASP A 180 12.99 -2.25 1.71
C ASP A 180 11.78 -2.91 1.03
N ILE A 181 10.58 -2.60 1.50
CA ILE A 181 9.32 -2.97 0.85
C ILE A 181 8.77 -1.72 0.17
N LEU A 182 8.59 -1.79 -1.14
CA LEU A 182 7.98 -0.73 -1.94
C LEU A 182 6.54 -1.10 -2.25
N LEU A 183 5.63 -0.17 -1.99
CA LEU A 183 4.24 -0.23 -2.39
C LEU A 183 4.04 0.72 -3.57
N ILE A 184 3.73 0.18 -4.74
CA ILE A 184 3.50 0.92 -5.98
C ILE A 184 2.05 0.67 -6.39
N VAL A 185 1.25 1.73 -6.50
CA VAL A 185 -0.12 1.64 -7.00
C VAL A 185 -0.12 1.99 -8.47
N ALA A 186 -0.76 1.17 -9.29
CA ALA A 186 -0.86 1.34 -10.73
C ALA A 186 -2.27 1.00 -11.24
N ALA A 187 -2.64 1.50 -12.42
CA ALA A 187 -3.80 0.97 -13.14
C ALA A 187 -3.59 -0.51 -13.45
N HIS A 188 -4.67 -1.29 -13.48
CA HIS A 188 -4.61 -2.73 -13.73
C HIS A 188 -3.88 -3.06 -15.04
N ASP A 189 -4.13 -2.28 -16.09
CA ASP A 189 -3.56 -2.49 -17.43
C ASP A 189 -2.06 -2.21 -17.49
N ASP A 190 -1.55 -1.32 -16.63
CA ASP A 190 -0.12 -0.97 -16.56
C ASP A 190 0.70 -1.95 -15.71
N LYS A 191 0.04 -2.69 -14.81
CA LYS A 191 0.67 -3.53 -13.79
C LYS A 191 1.68 -4.52 -14.39
N ASP A 192 1.30 -5.22 -15.46
CA ASP A 192 2.17 -6.24 -16.08
C ASP A 192 3.43 -5.60 -16.70
N ALA A 193 3.30 -4.44 -17.33
CA ALA A 193 4.44 -3.71 -17.91
C ALA A 193 5.40 -3.24 -16.82
N ILE A 194 4.88 -2.66 -15.73
CA ILE A 194 5.68 -2.22 -14.58
C ILE A 194 6.40 -3.40 -13.94
N MET A 195 5.71 -4.50 -13.65
CA MET A 195 6.33 -5.68 -13.04
C MET A 195 7.43 -6.27 -13.94
N ARG A 196 7.23 -6.33 -15.27
CA ARG A 196 8.25 -6.81 -16.21
C ARG A 196 9.49 -5.93 -16.21
N ALA A 197 9.34 -4.61 -16.28
CA ALA A 197 10.47 -3.69 -16.25
C ALA A 197 11.30 -3.82 -14.96
N ILE A 198 10.64 -3.97 -13.81
CA ILE A 198 11.32 -4.21 -12.53
C ILE A 198 12.03 -5.58 -12.55
N MET A 199 11.38 -6.65 -13.05
CA MET A 199 12.01 -7.98 -13.12
C MET A 199 13.29 -7.98 -13.97
N GLU A 200 13.29 -7.26 -15.09
CA GLU A 200 14.43 -7.18 -16.00
C GLU A 200 15.62 -6.43 -15.40
N LYS A 201 15.38 -5.29 -14.73
CA LYS A 201 16.46 -4.42 -14.21
C LYS A 201 16.85 -4.72 -12.76
N ALA A 202 15.88 -5.08 -11.93
CA ALA A 202 16.02 -5.19 -10.48
C ALA A 202 15.45 -6.50 -9.90
N GLY A 203 15.12 -7.50 -10.74
CA GLY A 203 14.54 -8.76 -10.29
C GLY A 203 15.47 -9.63 -9.44
N ILE A 204 15.03 -10.86 -9.16
CA ILE A 204 15.70 -11.79 -8.23
C ILE A 204 17.15 -12.13 -8.58
N ARG A 205 17.55 -11.97 -9.85
CA ARG A 205 18.91 -12.24 -10.35
C ARG A 205 19.81 -11.00 -10.39
N SER A 206 19.28 -9.84 -10.06
CA SER A 206 20.02 -8.59 -9.98
C SER A 206 20.61 -8.38 -8.58
N ALA A 207 21.44 -7.35 -8.41
CA ALA A 207 21.93 -6.93 -7.09
C ALA A 207 20.80 -6.56 -6.10
N ALA A 208 19.64 -6.13 -6.60
CA ALA A 208 18.50 -5.76 -5.79
C ALA A 208 17.73 -6.97 -5.21
N HIS A 209 17.90 -8.16 -5.79
CA HIS A 209 17.18 -9.40 -5.41
C HIS A 209 15.68 -9.20 -5.20
N THR A 210 15.02 -8.41 -6.07
CA THR A 210 13.63 -8.02 -5.85
C THR A 210 12.67 -9.17 -6.10
N ALA A 211 11.82 -9.47 -5.13
CA ALA A 211 10.64 -10.30 -5.26
C ALA A 211 9.37 -9.42 -5.29
N MET A 212 8.36 -9.79 -6.09
CA MET A 212 7.14 -8.98 -6.23
C MET A 212 5.88 -9.82 -6.20
N ILE A 213 4.83 -9.24 -5.62
CA ILE A 213 3.44 -9.71 -5.72
C ILE A 213 2.55 -8.51 -6.08
N SER A 214 1.38 -8.75 -6.68
CA SER A 214 0.34 -7.73 -6.77
C SER A 214 -0.87 -8.11 -5.92
N LEU A 215 -1.52 -7.09 -5.37
CA LEU A 215 -2.77 -7.21 -4.63
C LEU A 215 -3.83 -6.38 -5.35
N PRO A 216 -5.05 -6.94 -5.53
CA PRO A 216 -6.13 -6.20 -6.17
C PRO A 216 -6.54 -5.00 -5.33
N VAL A 217 -6.71 -3.85 -5.95
CA VAL A 217 -7.19 -2.63 -5.30
C VAL A 217 -8.55 -2.27 -5.88
N GLU A 218 -9.55 -2.19 -5.00
CA GLU A 218 -10.92 -1.92 -5.41
C GLU A 218 -11.21 -0.44 -5.58
N SER A 219 -10.70 0.39 -4.68
CA SER A 219 -10.93 1.83 -4.72
C SER A 219 -9.67 2.55 -4.28
N VAL A 220 -9.47 3.74 -4.84
CA VAL A 220 -8.31 4.59 -4.55
C VAL A 220 -8.73 6.06 -4.55
N VAL A 221 -8.15 6.85 -3.66
CA VAL A 221 -8.25 8.32 -3.62
C VAL A 221 -6.87 8.90 -3.32
N GLY A 222 -6.61 10.16 -3.68
CA GLY A 222 -5.29 10.78 -3.52
C GLY A 222 -4.30 10.45 -4.64
N LEU A 223 -4.71 9.66 -5.63
CA LEU A 223 -3.92 9.31 -6.81
C LEU A 223 -4.40 10.09 -8.04
N THR A 224 -4.38 11.43 -7.95
CA THR A 224 -4.76 12.37 -9.03
C THR A 224 -4.07 12.07 -10.34
N SER A 225 -2.88 11.49 -10.26
CA SER A 225 -2.03 11.22 -11.40
C SER A 225 -2.59 10.05 -12.23
N ILE A 226 -2.99 8.94 -11.63
CA ILE A 226 -3.49 7.75 -12.36
C ILE A 226 -4.93 7.96 -12.86
N MET A 227 -5.76 8.69 -12.10
CA MET A 227 -7.18 8.87 -12.42
C MET A 227 -7.44 9.64 -13.73
N HIS A 228 -6.49 10.45 -14.22
CA HIS A 228 -6.65 11.18 -15.49
C HIS A 228 -6.39 10.33 -16.75
N GLN A 229 -5.85 9.11 -16.64
CA GLN A 229 -5.64 8.24 -17.81
C GLN A 229 -6.82 7.30 -18.08
N SER A 230 -7.82 7.27 -17.20
CA SER A 230 -9.03 6.44 -17.37
C SER A 230 -10.18 7.19 -18.06
N ASP A 231 -10.07 8.51 -18.20
CA ASP A 231 -11.09 9.42 -18.74
C ASP A 231 -10.76 9.95 -20.16
N GLU A 232 -9.67 9.48 -20.79
CA GLU A 232 -9.29 9.73 -22.20
C GLU A 232 -9.29 8.44 -23.02
#